data_AF-A0A976KM40-F1
#
_entry.id   AF-A0A976KM40-F1
#
_cell.length_a   1.000
_cell.length_b   1.000
_cell.length_c   1.000
_cell.angle_alpha   90.00
_cell.angle_beta   90.00
_cell.angle_gamma   90.00
#
_symmetry.space_group_name_H-M   'P 1'
#
loop_
_entity.id
_entity.type
_entity.pdbx_description
1 polymer ?
#
loop_
_entity_poly.entity_id
_entity_poly.type
_entity_poly.pdbx_seq_one_letter_code
_entity_poly.pdbx_strand_id
1 'polypeptide(L)'
;MFKRLQEDIQSVFDRDPAARSTLEVLTAYPGLHAILLHRINHWLWKQGLKWIARVLSHFSRWVTGIEIHPGAQIGERFFIDHGMGVVIGETTIIGNDCTLYHGVTLGGTSWSPGKRHPTLGNDVVVGAGAKILGPIEIGDDVRIGSNAVVLKPVPAGATVVGIPGRVVSSSPDAVNERRQAMAKKMGFDAYGTTKDMPDPVANAINKMLDHLHDVDDRMKQISEALKESDGVEVPPIEPVDLESLEGEAVEDEKDSKSEK
;
A
#
# COMPACT_ATOMS: atom_id res chain seq x y z
N MET A 1 -19.49 -24.66 6.05
CA MET A 1 -19.64 -23.41 6.83
C MET A 1 -18.79 -23.44 8.10
N PHE A 2 -18.96 -24.42 8.99
CA PHE A 2 -18.17 -24.55 10.22
C PHE A 2 -16.65 -24.67 10.01
N LYS A 3 -16.21 -25.52 9.07
CA LYS A 3 -14.77 -25.65 8.71
C LYS A 3 -14.15 -24.30 8.29
N ARG A 4 -14.87 -23.52 7.49
CA ARG A 4 -14.42 -22.21 7.00
C ARG A 4 -14.36 -21.17 8.13
N LEU A 5 -15.31 -21.20 9.05
CA LEU A 5 -15.27 -20.35 10.25
C LEU A 5 -14.05 -20.68 11.12
N GLN A 6 -13.72 -21.97 11.27
CA GLN A 6 -12.51 -22.39 11.99
C GLN A 6 -11.24 -21.89 11.29
N GLU A 7 -11.16 -21.99 9.97
CA GLU A 7 -10.04 -21.48 9.17
C GLU A 7 -9.92 -19.94 9.27
N ASP A 8 -11.05 -19.21 9.20
CA ASP A 8 -11.07 -17.76 9.34
C ASP A 8 -10.61 -17.35 10.77
N ILE A 9 -11.06 -18.04 11.83
CA ILE A 9 -10.60 -17.81 13.22
C ILE A 9 -9.12 -18.13 13.38
N GLN A 10 -8.65 -19.27 12.83
CA GLN A 10 -7.25 -19.68 12.92
C GLN A 10 -6.35 -18.65 12.24
N SER A 11 -6.78 -18.09 11.10
CA SER A 11 -6.02 -17.04 10.40
C SER A 11 -5.83 -15.78 11.24
N VAL A 12 -6.76 -15.47 12.17
CA VAL A 12 -6.59 -14.37 13.13
C VAL A 12 -5.45 -14.69 14.09
N PHE A 13 -5.42 -15.89 14.68
CA PHE A 13 -4.34 -16.29 15.60
C PHE A 13 -2.98 -16.35 14.91
N ASP A 14 -2.93 -16.77 13.66
CA ASP A 14 -1.68 -16.90 12.91
C ASP A 14 -1.09 -15.52 12.53
N ARG A 15 -1.93 -14.47 12.41
CA ARG A 15 -1.53 -13.16 11.89
C ARG A 15 -1.56 -12.03 12.91
N ASP A 16 -2.32 -12.17 14.00
CA ASP A 16 -2.42 -11.17 15.06
C ASP A 16 -1.88 -11.72 16.39
N PRO A 17 -0.67 -11.30 16.81
CA PRO A 17 -0.09 -11.65 18.10
C PRO A 17 -0.92 -11.19 19.31
N ALA A 18 -1.85 -10.24 19.14
CA ALA A 18 -2.70 -9.73 20.21
C ALA A 18 -3.87 -10.67 20.53
N ALA A 19 -4.23 -11.60 19.64
CA ALA A 19 -5.35 -12.52 19.83
C ALA A 19 -5.04 -13.56 20.92
N ARG A 20 -5.72 -13.49 22.07
CA ARG A 20 -5.40 -14.34 23.23
C ARG A 20 -6.33 -15.55 23.36
N SER A 21 -7.57 -15.43 22.90
CA SER A 21 -8.59 -16.48 23.06
C SER A 21 -9.63 -16.49 21.95
N THR A 22 -10.23 -17.65 21.69
CA THR A 22 -11.26 -17.77 20.65
C THR A 22 -12.51 -16.96 20.99
N LEU A 23 -12.84 -16.82 22.28
CA LEU A 23 -13.95 -15.99 22.72
C LEU A 23 -13.70 -14.52 22.36
N GLU A 24 -12.52 -14.00 22.67
CA GLU A 24 -12.10 -12.65 22.30
C GLU A 24 -12.17 -12.42 20.78
N VAL A 25 -11.62 -13.34 19.99
CA VAL A 25 -11.69 -13.27 18.52
C VAL A 25 -13.14 -13.25 18.04
N LEU A 26 -14.00 -14.10 18.60
CA LEU A 26 -15.40 -14.15 18.22
C LEU A 26 -16.22 -12.95 18.68
N THR A 27 -15.85 -12.24 19.74
CA THR A 27 -16.66 -11.14 20.29
C THR A 27 -16.11 -9.75 20.01
N ALA A 28 -14.81 -9.62 19.77
CA ALA A 28 -14.10 -8.34 19.74
C ALA A 28 -13.31 -8.07 18.44
N TYR A 29 -13.38 -8.95 17.44
CA TYR A 29 -12.72 -8.71 16.14
C TYR A 29 -13.72 -8.25 15.07
N PRO A 30 -13.84 -6.94 14.82
CA PRO A 30 -14.79 -6.41 13.83
C PRO A 30 -14.49 -6.90 12.42
N GLY A 31 -13.23 -7.17 12.10
CA GLY A 31 -12.81 -7.77 10.83
C GLY A 31 -13.47 -9.12 10.57
N LEU A 32 -13.43 -10.02 11.56
CA LEU A 32 -14.08 -11.32 11.48
C LEU A 32 -15.60 -11.18 11.34
N HIS A 33 -16.23 -10.30 12.14
CA HIS A 33 -17.68 -10.05 12.06
C HIS A 33 -18.10 -9.56 10.68
N ALA A 34 -17.36 -8.62 10.10
CA ALA A 34 -17.64 -8.08 8.77
C ALA A 34 -17.56 -9.16 7.68
N ILE A 35 -16.58 -10.06 7.76
CA ILE A 35 -16.45 -11.17 6.82
C ILE A 35 -17.64 -12.13 6.95
N LEU A 36 -18.02 -12.52 8.17
CA LEU A 36 -19.15 -13.43 8.40
C LEU A 36 -20.47 -12.85 7.88
N LEU A 37 -20.74 -11.58 8.20
CA LEU A 37 -21.92 -10.87 7.70
C LEU A 37 -21.87 -10.70 6.18
N HIS A 38 -20.71 -10.38 5.61
CA HIS A 38 -20.54 -10.30 4.17
C HIS A 38 -20.84 -11.64 3.50
N ARG A 39 -20.39 -12.78 4.02
CA ARG A 39 -20.68 -14.10 3.43
C ARG A 39 -22.19 -14.37 3.36
N ILE A 40 -22.96 -13.97 4.38
CA ILE A 40 -24.44 -14.04 4.38
C ILE A 40 -25.03 -13.09 3.33
N ASN A 41 -24.59 -11.84 3.32
CA ASN A 41 -25.06 -10.81 2.39
C ASN A 41 -24.74 -11.15 0.93
N HIS A 42 -23.57 -11.74 0.67
CA HIS A 42 -23.14 -12.21 -0.63
C HIS A 42 -23.98 -13.39 -1.11
N TRP A 43 -24.36 -14.30 -0.22
CA TRP A 43 -25.30 -15.36 -0.54
C TRP A 43 -26.66 -14.77 -0.94
N LEU A 44 -27.22 -13.84 -0.15
CA LEU A 44 -28.49 -13.15 -0.48
C LEU A 44 -28.41 -12.43 -1.84
N TRP A 45 -27.27 -11.78 -2.12
CA TRP A 45 -27.01 -11.12 -3.38
C TRP A 45 -27.06 -12.08 -4.57
N LYS A 46 -26.47 -13.28 -4.44
CA LYS A 46 -26.51 -14.33 -5.46
C LYS A 46 -27.91 -14.93 -5.66
N GLN A 47 -28.74 -14.95 -4.62
CA GLN A 47 -30.14 -15.39 -4.72
C GLN A 47 -31.07 -14.33 -5.34
N GLY A 48 -30.53 -13.17 -5.76
CA GLY A 48 -31.33 -12.10 -6.37
C GLY A 48 -32.00 -11.16 -5.37
N LEU A 49 -31.86 -11.40 -4.05
CA LEU A 49 -32.37 -10.55 -2.97
C LEU A 49 -31.48 -9.31 -2.75
N LYS A 50 -31.20 -8.58 -3.84
CA LYS A 50 -30.19 -7.52 -3.90
C LYS A 50 -30.44 -6.39 -2.91
N TRP A 51 -31.70 -5.96 -2.76
CA TRP A 51 -32.06 -4.89 -1.85
C TRP A 51 -31.80 -5.28 -0.39
N ILE A 52 -32.21 -6.48 0.03
CA ILE A 52 -31.99 -7.00 1.38
C ILE A 52 -30.49 -7.12 1.66
N ALA A 53 -29.74 -7.70 0.72
CA ALA A 53 -28.28 -7.81 0.83
C ALA A 53 -27.61 -6.44 1.01
N ARG A 54 -28.11 -5.40 0.34
CA ARG A 54 -27.59 -4.03 0.49
C ARG A 54 -27.90 -3.43 1.83
N VAL A 55 -29.15 -3.49 2.29
CA VAL A 55 -29.53 -2.97 3.61
C VAL A 55 -28.70 -3.64 4.71
N LEU A 56 -28.56 -4.97 4.67
CA LEU A 56 -27.77 -5.70 5.64
C LEU A 56 -26.26 -5.42 5.54
N SER A 57 -25.73 -5.12 4.35
CA SER A 57 -24.34 -4.67 4.22
C SER A 57 -24.09 -3.31 4.87
N HIS A 58 -25.06 -2.40 4.81
CA HIS A 58 -24.97 -1.11 5.52
C HIS A 58 -25.10 -1.29 7.03
N PHE A 59 -25.94 -2.21 7.49
CA PHE A 59 -25.99 -2.59 8.90
C PHE A 59 -24.64 -3.16 9.37
N SER A 60 -24.04 -4.08 8.59
CA SER A 60 -22.69 -4.61 8.86
C SER A 60 -21.66 -3.48 8.97
N ARG A 61 -21.68 -2.53 8.04
CA ARG A 61 -20.81 -1.34 8.09
C ARG A 61 -21.05 -0.52 9.36
N TRP A 62 -22.30 -0.30 9.75
CA TRP A 62 -22.62 0.51 10.93
C TRP A 62 -22.06 -0.09 12.21
N VAL A 63 -22.13 -1.41 12.37
CA VAL A 63 -21.64 -2.08 13.59
C VAL A 63 -20.14 -2.38 13.58
N THR A 64 -19.52 -2.55 12.40
CA THR A 64 -18.08 -2.92 12.29
C THR A 64 -17.15 -1.80 11.84
N GLY A 65 -17.67 -0.73 11.22
CA GLY A 65 -16.88 0.29 10.55
C GLY A 65 -16.28 -0.14 9.20
N ILE A 66 -16.57 -1.35 8.73
CA ILE A 66 -16.04 -1.94 7.48
C ILE A 66 -17.14 -1.99 6.43
N GLU A 67 -16.94 -1.35 5.28
CA GLU A 67 -17.86 -1.40 4.15
C GLU A 67 -17.45 -2.48 3.15
N ILE A 68 -18.24 -3.54 3.04
CA ILE A 68 -18.05 -4.58 2.02
C ILE A 68 -19.32 -4.69 1.18
N HIS A 69 -19.23 -4.35 -0.10
CA HIS A 69 -20.36 -4.54 -0.99
C HIS A 69 -20.70 -6.05 -1.12
N PRO A 70 -21.98 -6.44 -1.08
CA PRO A 70 -22.40 -7.84 -1.25
C PRO A 70 -22.00 -8.51 -2.58
N GLY A 71 -21.57 -7.75 -3.59
CA GLY A 71 -21.17 -8.27 -4.89
C GLY A 71 -19.70 -8.66 -4.93
N ALA A 72 -18.90 -8.18 -3.96
CA ALA A 72 -17.48 -8.49 -3.86
C ALA A 72 -17.31 -10.00 -3.67
N GLN A 73 -16.26 -10.54 -4.27
CA GLN A 73 -15.91 -11.95 -4.16
C GLN A 73 -14.67 -12.07 -3.27
N ILE A 74 -14.79 -12.78 -2.17
CA ILE A 74 -13.73 -12.92 -1.16
C ILE A 74 -13.38 -14.39 -0.98
N GLY A 75 -12.09 -14.69 -1.09
CA GLY A 75 -11.51 -16.00 -0.85
C GLY A 75 -11.62 -16.51 0.59
N GLU A 76 -10.77 -17.47 0.90
CA GLU A 76 -10.62 -18.09 2.21
C GLU A 76 -9.51 -17.40 3.01
N ARG A 77 -9.61 -17.45 4.36
CA ARG A 77 -8.57 -16.91 5.27
C ARG A 77 -8.22 -15.46 4.96
N PHE A 78 -9.25 -14.71 4.53
CA PHE A 78 -9.14 -13.28 4.35
C PHE A 78 -9.13 -12.63 5.73
N PHE A 79 -8.13 -11.79 5.99
CA PHE A 79 -7.97 -11.16 7.29
C PHE A 79 -8.10 -9.64 7.16
N ILE A 80 -8.92 -9.04 8.02
CA ILE A 80 -9.05 -7.59 8.12
C ILE A 80 -8.61 -7.21 9.53
N ASP A 81 -7.46 -6.55 9.63
CA ASP A 81 -6.90 -6.11 10.91
C ASP A 81 -7.28 -4.66 11.20
N HIS A 82 -7.74 -4.42 12.44
CA HIS A 82 -8.39 -3.20 12.94
C HIS A 82 -9.67 -2.77 12.19
N GLY A 83 -9.66 -2.82 10.85
CA GLY A 83 -10.81 -2.76 9.96
C GLY A 83 -11.50 -1.41 9.77
N MET A 84 -11.40 -0.48 10.73
CA MET A 84 -12.07 0.80 10.64
C MET A 84 -11.77 1.53 9.32
N GLY A 85 -12.80 1.93 8.59
CA GLY A 85 -12.66 2.68 7.34
C GLY A 85 -12.20 1.86 6.13
N VAL A 86 -12.19 0.52 6.23
CA VAL A 86 -12.00 -0.34 5.05
C VAL A 86 -13.22 -0.25 4.13
N VAL A 87 -12.98 -0.08 2.82
CA VAL A 87 -14.01 0.03 1.79
C VAL A 87 -13.71 -0.93 0.64
N ILE A 88 -14.60 -1.89 0.39
CA ILE A 88 -14.47 -2.91 -0.66
C ILE A 88 -15.67 -2.79 -1.62
N GLY A 89 -15.37 -2.37 -2.86
CA GLY A 89 -16.41 -2.11 -3.86
C GLY A 89 -16.99 -3.36 -4.55
N GLU A 90 -18.06 -3.14 -5.34
CA GLU A 90 -18.93 -4.18 -5.89
C GLU A 90 -18.21 -5.29 -6.65
N THR A 91 -17.32 -4.93 -7.56
CA THR A 91 -16.72 -5.87 -8.52
C THR A 91 -15.33 -6.30 -8.09
N THR A 92 -14.99 -6.07 -6.82
CA THR A 92 -13.72 -6.49 -6.24
C THR A 92 -13.67 -8.01 -6.18
N ILE A 93 -12.52 -8.56 -6.53
CA ILE A 93 -12.19 -9.97 -6.34
C ILE A 93 -10.95 -10.01 -5.44
N ILE A 94 -11.00 -10.80 -4.37
CA ILE A 94 -9.90 -11.00 -3.44
C ILE A 94 -9.62 -12.50 -3.37
N GLY A 95 -8.37 -12.87 -3.64
CA GLY A 95 -7.88 -14.24 -3.51
C GLY A 95 -7.86 -14.73 -2.06
N ASN A 96 -7.18 -15.86 -1.85
CA ASN A 96 -7.02 -16.45 -0.53
C ASN A 96 -5.90 -15.77 0.24
N ASP A 97 -5.94 -15.89 1.56
CA ASP A 97 -4.84 -15.51 2.45
C ASP A 97 -4.43 -14.02 2.41
N CYS A 98 -5.29 -13.17 1.84
CA CYS A 98 -5.05 -11.74 1.79
C CYS A 98 -5.27 -11.09 3.16
N THR A 99 -4.52 -10.02 3.42
CA THR A 99 -4.66 -9.20 4.63
C THR A 99 -4.87 -7.74 4.26
N LEU A 100 -5.93 -7.10 4.78
CA LEU A 100 -6.10 -5.65 4.72
C LEU A 100 -6.01 -5.05 6.12
N TYR A 101 -5.29 -3.93 6.24
CA TYR A 101 -5.35 -3.10 7.44
C TYR A 101 -6.47 -2.05 7.34
N HIS A 102 -6.69 -1.33 8.43
CA HIS A 102 -7.66 -0.23 8.50
C HIS A 102 -7.46 0.84 7.40
N GLY A 103 -8.53 1.54 7.03
CA GLY A 103 -8.51 2.65 6.07
C GLY A 103 -8.22 2.28 4.61
N VAL A 104 -8.09 0.99 4.29
CA VAL A 104 -7.86 0.52 2.92
C VAL A 104 -9.08 0.74 2.04
N THR A 105 -8.87 1.15 0.78
CA THR A 105 -9.95 1.24 -0.22
C THR A 105 -9.61 0.43 -1.46
N LEU A 106 -10.50 -0.50 -1.80
CA LEU A 106 -10.54 -1.22 -3.08
C LEU A 106 -11.66 -0.59 -3.92
N GLY A 107 -11.31 0.48 -4.64
CA GLY A 107 -12.24 1.46 -5.20
C GLY A 107 -12.35 1.41 -6.72
N GLY A 108 -13.42 2.03 -7.25
CA GLY A 108 -13.62 2.18 -8.69
C GLY A 108 -13.08 3.50 -9.23
N THR A 109 -12.74 3.53 -10.52
CA THR A 109 -12.29 4.75 -11.24
C THR A 109 -13.26 5.21 -12.32
N SER A 110 -14.31 4.44 -12.60
CA SER A 110 -15.28 4.70 -13.67
C SER A 110 -16.73 4.64 -13.16
N TRP A 111 -17.58 5.46 -13.78
CA TRP A 111 -19.03 5.49 -13.59
C TRP A 111 -19.76 4.43 -14.43
N SER A 112 -19.06 3.82 -15.40
CA SER A 112 -19.65 2.83 -16.29
C SER A 112 -19.99 1.53 -15.54
N PRO A 113 -21.12 0.88 -15.87
CA PRO A 113 -21.44 -0.43 -15.34
C PRO A 113 -20.40 -1.47 -15.78
N GLY A 114 -20.13 -2.46 -14.92
CA GLY A 114 -19.16 -3.53 -15.19
C GLY A 114 -18.00 -3.59 -14.18
N LYS A 115 -16.94 -4.33 -14.56
CA LYS A 115 -15.71 -4.50 -13.77
C LYS A 115 -14.99 -3.15 -13.69
N ARG A 116 -14.85 -2.65 -12.47
CA ARG A 116 -14.29 -1.32 -12.18
C ARG A 116 -13.47 -1.25 -10.90
N HIS A 117 -13.50 -2.31 -10.09
CA HIS A 117 -12.73 -2.43 -8.85
C HIS A 117 -11.61 -3.47 -9.03
N PRO A 118 -10.60 -3.48 -8.15
CA PRO A 118 -9.41 -4.32 -8.30
C PRO A 118 -9.69 -5.82 -8.24
N THR A 119 -8.72 -6.59 -8.71
CA THR A 119 -8.59 -8.02 -8.47
C THR A 119 -7.28 -8.26 -7.73
N LEU A 120 -7.34 -8.83 -6.53
CA LEU A 120 -6.18 -9.24 -5.74
C LEU A 120 -5.98 -10.75 -5.92
N GLY A 121 -4.74 -11.14 -6.19
CA GLY A 121 -4.28 -12.53 -6.14
C GLY A 121 -4.29 -13.10 -4.72
N ASN A 122 -3.56 -14.18 -4.50
CA ASN A 122 -3.39 -14.80 -3.19
C ASN A 122 -2.26 -14.13 -2.39
N ASP A 123 -2.32 -14.24 -1.06
CA ASP A 123 -1.26 -13.78 -0.14
C ASP A 123 -0.92 -12.28 -0.24
N VAL A 124 -1.84 -11.48 -0.80
CA VAL A 124 -1.65 -10.03 -0.92
C VAL A 124 -1.84 -9.36 0.45
N VAL A 125 -0.89 -8.53 0.84
CA VAL A 125 -1.00 -7.70 2.06
C VAL A 125 -1.08 -6.24 1.69
N VAL A 126 -2.12 -5.57 2.17
CA VAL A 126 -2.40 -4.17 1.89
C VAL A 126 -2.32 -3.35 3.16
N GLY A 127 -1.27 -2.53 3.26
CA GLY A 127 -0.96 -1.65 4.38
C GLY A 127 -2.07 -0.65 4.69
N ALA A 128 -2.01 -0.10 5.90
CA ALA A 128 -3.03 0.80 6.42
C ALA A 128 -3.21 2.03 5.52
N GLY A 129 -4.46 2.41 5.28
CA GLY A 129 -4.79 3.62 4.50
C GLY A 129 -4.53 3.52 3.00
N ALA A 130 -4.01 2.41 2.46
CA ALA A 130 -3.72 2.29 1.04
C ALA A 130 -4.98 2.34 0.15
N LYS A 131 -4.83 2.83 -1.07
CA LYS A 131 -5.92 2.98 -2.06
C LYS A 131 -5.54 2.25 -3.33
N ILE A 132 -6.29 1.20 -3.68
CA ILE A 132 -6.13 0.45 -4.92
C ILE A 132 -7.35 0.76 -5.78
N LEU A 133 -7.14 1.48 -6.88
CA LEU A 133 -8.24 2.09 -7.63
C LEU A 133 -8.28 1.59 -9.08
N GLY A 134 -9.47 1.16 -9.49
CA GLY A 134 -9.76 0.75 -10.88
C GLY A 134 -9.75 -0.76 -11.07
N PRO A 135 -10.10 -1.23 -12.28
CA PRO A 135 -10.12 -2.65 -12.63
C PRO A 135 -8.70 -3.17 -12.91
N ILE A 136 -7.79 -3.01 -11.95
CA ILE A 136 -6.40 -3.45 -12.05
C ILE A 136 -6.19 -4.79 -11.35
N GLU A 137 -5.22 -5.54 -11.84
CA GLU A 137 -4.81 -6.83 -11.28
C GLU A 137 -3.57 -6.67 -10.40
N ILE A 138 -3.65 -7.21 -9.20
CA ILE A 138 -2.56 -7.31 -8.24
C ILE A 138 -2.19 -8.79 -8.15
N GLY A 139 -0.96 -9.14 -8.52
CA GLY A 139 -0.47 -10.52 -8.50
C GLY A 139 -0.38 -11.11 -7.10
N ASP A 140 -0.01 -12.39 -7.05
CA ASP A 140 0.16 -13.13 -5.80
C ASP A 140 1.35 -12.61 -4.98
N ASP A 141 1.29 -12.75 -3.65
CA ASP A 141 2.35 -12.34 -2.69
C ASP A 141 2.82 -10.88 -2.86
N VAL A 142 1.91 -9.99 -3.24
CA VAL A 142 2.20 -8.55 -3.34
C VAL A 142 2.06 -7.87 -1.98
N ARG A 143 3.00 -6.97 -1.69
CA ARG A 143 2.95 -6.09 -0.50
C ARG A 143 2.67 -4.65 -0.93
N ILE A 144 1.53 -4.11 -0.55
CA ILE A 144 1.21 -2.69 -0.77
C ILE A 144 1.50 -1.93 0.53
N GLY A 145 2.39 -0.95 0.45
CA GLY A 145 2.76 -0.11 1.59
C GLY A 145 1.61 0.74 2.10
N SER A 146 1.69 1.15 3.37
CA SER A 146 0.72 2.06 3.97
C SER A 146 0.57 3.36 3.18
N ASN A 147 -0.66 3.85 3.06
CA ASN A 147 -1.05 5.05 2.31
C ASN A 147 -0.66 5.06 0.82
N ALA A 148 -0.16 3.95 0.25
CA ALA A 148 0.17 3.90 -1.17
C ALA A 148 -1.10 4.03 -2.04
N VAL A 149 -0.98 4.70 -3.19
CA VAL A 149 -2.09 4.86 -4.16
C VAL A 149 -1.77 4.10 -5.44
N VAL A 150 -2.34 2.92 -5.61
CA VAL A 150 -2.06 2.00 -6.70
C VAL A 150 -3.08 2.21 -7.82
N LEU A 151 -2.58 2.63 -8.99
CA LEU A 151 -3.39 2.97 -10.17
C LEU A 151 -3.08 2.07 -11.39
N LYS A 152 -2.13 1.15 -11.25
CA LYS A 152 -1.64 0.28 -12.33
C LYS A 152 -1.52 -1.16 -11.84
N PRO A 153 -1.61 -2.16 -12.73
CA PRO A 153 -1.37 -3.56 -12.37
C PRO A 153 -0.01 -3.77 -11.72
N VAL A 154 0.07 -4.74 -10.81
CA VAL A 154 1.26 -5.04 -10.02
C VAL A 154 1.63 -6.51 -10.20
N PRO A 155 2.86 -6.84 -10.63
CA PRO A 155 3.29 -8.22 -10.81
C PRO A 155 3.42 -8.95 -9.46
N ALA A 156 3.33 -10.28 -9.49
CA ALA A 156 3.47 -11.12 -8.30
C ALA A 156 4.83 -10.92 -7.58
N GLY A 157 4.83 -11.04 -6.25
CA GLY A 157 6.01 -10.88 -5.39
C GLY A 157 6.52 -9.44 -5.26
N ALA A 158 5.87 -8.47 -5.89
CA ALA A 158 6.32 -7.07 -5.87
C ALA A 158 5.90 -6.35 -4.59
N THR A 159 6.67 -5.33 -4.22
CA THR A 159 6.30 -4.37 -3.18
C THR A 159 6.01 -3.00 -3.80
N VAL A 160 4.90 -2.37 -3.43
CA VAL A 160 4.47 -1.08 -4.01
C VAL A 160 4.29 -0.02 -2.94
N VAL A 161 4.85 1.16 -3.16
CA VAL A 161 4.86 2.24 -2.16
C VAL A 161 4.65 3.61 -2.80
N GLY A 162 4.22 4.58 -1.99
CA GLY A 162 4.14 5.98 -2.38
C GLY A 162 2.86 6.37 -3.12
N ILE A 163 2.79 7.66 -3.47
CA ILE A 163 1.66 8.30 -4.14
C ILE A 163 2.18 9.11 -5.34
N PRO A 164 1.95 8.68 -6.59
CA PRO A 164 1.35 7.40 -6.98
C PRO A 164 2.28 6.22 -6.66
N GLY A 165 1.68 5.04 -6.45
CA GLY A 165 2.35 3.80 -6.10
C GLY A 165 3.35 3.37 -7.16
N ARG A 166 4.59 3.08 -6.73
CA ARG A 166 5.66 2.56 -7.58
C ARG A 166 6.14 1.22 -7.04
N VAL A 167 6.39 0.28 -7.95
CA VAL A 167 7.03 -1.00 -7.62
C VAL A 167 8.46 -0.73 -7.20
N VAL A 168 8.85 -1.21 -6.04
CA VAL A 168 10.23 -1.16 -5.57
C VAL A 168 10.85 -2.54 -5.69
N SER A 169 11.93 -2.63 -6.46
CA SER A 169 12.70 -3.86 -6.62
C SER A 169 13.63 -4.03 -5.41
N SER A 170 13.50 -5.17 -4.73
CA SER A 170 14.55 -5.66 -3.84
C SER A 170 15.72 -6.16 -4.69
N SER A 171 16.62 -5.28 -5.14
CA SER A 171 17.88 -5.75 -5.73
C SER A 171 18.65 -6.54 -4.68
N PRO A 172 19.17 -7.73 -5.00
CA PRO A 172 19.98 -8.53 -4.08
C PRO A 172 21.41 -7.99 -4.07
N ASP A 173 21.63 -6.81 -3.49
CA ASP A 173 22.98 -6.35 -3.18
C ASP A 173 23.39 -6.90 -1.80
N ALA A 174 24.65 -7.29 -1.63
CA ALA A 174 25.23 -7.88 -0.41
C ALA A 174 25.02 -7.05 0.89
N VAL A 175 24.54 -5.82 0.76
CA VAL A 175 24.09 -4.94 1.85
C VAL A 175 22.80 -5.47 2.50
N ASN A 176 21.98 -6.24 1.77
CA ASN A 176 20.68 -6.73 2.18
C ASN A 176 20.74 -7.89 3.20
N GLU A 177 21.74 -8.78 3.11
CA GLU A 177 21.86 -9.91 4.05
C GLU A 177 22.17 -9.46 5.49
N ARG A 178 22.98 -8.42 5.64
CA ARG A 178 23.31 -7.82 6.96
C ARG A 178 22.10 -7.10 7.57
N ARG A 179 21.24 -6.51 6.74
CA ARG A 179 19.99 -5.85 7.15
C ARG A 179 18.91 -6.87 7.49
N GLN A 180 18.76 -7.94 6.72
CA GLN A 180 17.85 -9.07 6.99
C GLN A 180 18.20 -9.79 8.30
N ALA A 181 19.48 -9.98 8.61
CA ALA A 181 19.93 -10.55 9.88
C ALA A 181 19.60 -9.66 11.09
N MET A 182 19.61 -8.32 10.92
CA MET A 182 19.18 -7.38 11.96
C MET A 182 17.65 -7.24 12.05
N ALA A 183 16.92 -7.33 10.94
CA ALA A 183 15.47 -7.27 10.87
C ALA A 183 14.82 -8.46 11.60
N LYS A 184 15.37 -9.67 11.44
CA LYS A 184 14.95 -10.88 12.15
C LYS A 184 15.08 -10.76 13.68
N LYS A 185 15.93 -9.85 14.16
CA LYS A 185 16.19 -9.61 15.59
C LYS A 185 15.19 -8.65 16.25
N MET A 186 14.35 -7.96 15.47
CA MET A 186 13.43 -6.94 15.99
C MET A 186 11.93 -7.25 15.81
N GLY A 187 11.56 -8.40 15.25
CA GLY A 187 10.28 -9.10 15.50
C GLY A 187 8.97 -8.32 15.34
N PHE A 188 8.94 -7.23 14.56
CA PHE A 188 7.74 -6.43 14.34
C PHE A 188 7.83 -5.72 12.99
N ASP A 189 7.00 -6.15 12.04
CA ASP A 189 6.77 -5.50 10.75
C ASP A 189 5.49 -4.67 10.88
N ALA A 190 5.65 -3.36 11.04
CA ALA A 190 4.54 -2.45 11.22
C ALA A 190 3.78 -2.27 9.89
N TYR A 191 2.48 -2.54 9.91
CA TYR A 191 1.50 -2.01 8.94
C TYR A 191 1.91 -2.11 7.46
N GLY A 192 2.33 -3.29 7.00
CA GLY A 192 2.66 -3.52 5.59
C GLY A 192 3.92 -2.80 5.10
N THR A 193 4.78 -2.32 6.01
CA THR A 193 6.13 -1.87 5.70
C THR A 193 7.13 -2.94 6.11
N THR A 194 7.91 -3.46 5.16
CA THR A 194 9.13 -4.19 5.51
C THR A 194 10.19 -3.16 5.87
N LYS A 195 11.04 -3.45 6.85
CA LYS A 195 12.15 -2.57 7.28
C LYS A 195 13.16 -2.25 6.17
N ASP A 196 13.09 -2.95 5.04
CA ASP A 196 13.96 -2.80 3.88
C ASP A 196 13.29 -2.07 2.70
N MET A 197 12.16 -1.38 2.92
CA MET A 197 11.40 -0.68 1.89
C MET A 197 12.14 0.60 1.42
N PRO A 198 12.76 0.61 0.22
CA PRO A 198 13.53 1.76 -0.26
C PRO A 198 12.58 2.90 -0.65
N ASP A 199 12.83 4.11 -0.16
CA ASP A 199 12.10 5.30 -0.61
C ASP A 199 12.37 5.53 -2.12
N PRO A 200 11.35 5.45 -2.98
CA PRO A 200 11.52 5.63 -4.42
C PRO A 200 12.00 7.04 -4.78
N VAL A 201 11.69 8.05 -3.96
CA VAL A 201 12.18 9.43 -4.14
C VAL A 201 13.66 9.49 -3.82
N ALA A 202 14.08 8.98 -2.66
CA ALA A 202 15.49 8.93 -2.30
C ALA A 202 16.34 8.15 -3.33
N ASN A 203 15.82 7.01 -3.84
CA ASN A 203 16.51 6.25 -4.89
C ASN A 203 16.64 7.06 -6.19
N ALA A 204 15.60 7.78 -6.59
CA ALA A 204 15.66 8.65 -7.76
C ALA A 204 16.67 9.80 -7.57
N ILE A 205 16.72 10.43 -6.39
CA ILE A 205 17.69 11.47 -6.04
C ILE A 205 19.12 10.92 -6.11
N ASN A 206 19.38 9.77 -5.49
CA ASN A 206 20.71 9.15 -5.54
C ASN A 206 21.15 8.85 -6.97
N LYS A 207 20.26 8.31 -7.82
CA LYS A 207 20.57 8.07 -9.23
C LYS A 207 20.85 9.36 -10.02
N MET A 208 20.18 10.46 -9.68
CA MET A 208 20.47 11.76 -10.28
C MET A 208 21.84 12.28 -9.83
N LEU A 209 22.19 12.12 -8.54
CA LEU A 209 23.51 12.49 -8.01
C LEU A 209 24.63 11.67 -8.65
N ASP A 210 24.45 10.35 -8.80
CA ASP A 210 25.41 9.48 -9.48
C ASP A 210 25.62 9.92 -10.93
N HIS A 211 24.54 10.24 -11.65
CA HIS A 211 24.65 10.73 -13.02
C HIS A 211 25.32 12.10 -13.12
N LEU A 212 25.09 13.01 -12.15
CA LEU A 212 25.78 14.29 -12.08
C LEU A 212 27.29 14.11 -11.90
N HIS A 213 27.72 13.19 -11.04
CA HIS A 213 29.15 12.86 -10.90
C HIS A 213 29.75 12.32 -12.21
N ASP A 214 29.05 11.43 -12.92
CA ASP A 214 29.50 10.93 -14.23
C ASP A 214 29.63 12.05 -15.27
N VAL A 215 28.72 13.03 -15.25
CA VAL A 215 28.76 14.20 -16.13
C VAL A 215 29.92 15.13 -15.77
N ASP A 216 30.15 15.39 -14.50
CA ASP A 216 31.28 16.20 -14.01
C ASP A 216 32.63 15.59 -14.40
N ASP A 217 32.78 14.26 -14.27
CA ASP A 217 34.01 13.58 -14.65
C ASP A 217 34.26 13.61 -16.16
N ARG A 218 33.20 13.49 -16.97
CA ARG A 218 33.31 13.71 -18.43
C ARG A 218 33.68 15.14 -18.78
N MET A 219 33.09 16.13 -18.11
CA MET A 219 33.44 17.53 -18.34
C MET A 219 34.90 17.82 -17.99
N LYS A 220 35.44 17.22 -16.91
CA LYS A 220 36.87 17.30 -16.57
C LYS A 220 37.74 16.69 -17.67
N GLN A 221 37.42 15.48 -18.15
CA GLN A 221 38.17 14.82 -19.22
C GLN A 221 38.18 15.63 -20.51
N ILE A 222 37.04 16.22 -20.90
CA ILE A 222 36.93 17.10 -22.07
C ILE A 222 37.76 18.37 -21.86
N SER A 223 37.70 18.96 -20.68
CA SER A 223 38.46 20.18 -20.35
C SER A 223 39.97 19.94 -20.36
N GLU A 224 40.42 18.79 -19.89
CA GLU A 224 41.83 18.36 -19.95
C GLU A 224 42.27 18.15 -21.41
N ALA A 225 41.47 17.44 -22.21
CA ALA A 225 41.77 17.21 -23.62
C ALA A 225 41.82 18.52 -24.45
N LEU A 226 40.94 19.48 -24.17
CA LEU A 226 40.93 20.80 -24.82
C LEU A 226 42.13 21.68 -24.43
N LYS A 227 42.59 21.57 -23.18
CA LYS A 227 43.83 22.22 -22.72
C LYS A 227 45.04 21.66 -23.47
N GLU A 228 45.07 20.34 -23.70
CA GLU A 228 46.17 19.68 -24.43
C GLU A 228 46.16 19.95 -25.95
N SER A 229 44.98 20.11 -26.59
CA SER A 229 44.89 20.26 -28.05
C SER A 229 45.06 21.70 -28.55
N ASP A 230 44.39 22.67 -27.92
CA ASP A 230 44.24 24.04 -28.46
C ASP A 230 44.65 25.15 -27.46
N GLY A 231 45.13 24.79 -26.27
CA GLY A 231 45.52 25.76 -25.24
C GLY A 231 44.36 26.59 -24.68
N VAL A 232 43.12 26.10 -24.84
CA VAL A 232 41.91 26.77 -24.37
C VAL A 232 41.74 26.51 -22.87
N GLU A 233 41.80 27.55 -22.05
CA GLU A 233 41.50 27.45 -20.62
C GLU A 233 39.99 27.40 -20.38
N VAL A 234 39.51 26.25 -19.89
CA VAL A 234 38.14 26.12 -19.38
C VAL A 234 38.10 26.59 -17.92
N PRO A 235 37.25 27.59 -17.57
CA PRO A 235 37.13 28.06 -16.20
C PRO A 235 36.53 26.97 -15.29
N PRO A 236 36.93 26.91 -14.00
CA PRO A 236 36.38 25.96 -13.06
C PRO A 236 34.89 26.21 -12.84
N ILE A 237 34.13 25.14 -12.61
CA ILE A 237 32.74 25.23 -12.19
C ILE A 237 32.73 25.76 -10.75
N GLU A 238 32.11 26.91 -10.52
CA GLU A 238 31.93 27.43 -9.17
C GLU A 238 30.96 26.52 -8.40
N PRO A 239 31.28 26.17 -7.14
CA PRO A 239 30.37 25.37 -6.33
C PRO A 239 29.05 26.11 -6.15
N VAL A 240 27.94 25.39 -6.34
CA VAL A 240 26.61 25.93 -6.08
C VAL A 240 26.50 26.23 -4.59
N ASP A 241 26.26 27.49 -4.26
CA ASP A 241 25.99 27.93 -2.89
C ASP A 241 24.61 27.44 -2.44
N LEU A 242 24.60 26.29 -1.77
CA LEU A 242 23.39 25.65 -1.26
C LEU A 242 22.71 26.47 -0.16
N GLU A 243 23.44 27.34 0.56
CA GLU A 243 22.87 28.19 1.62
C GLU A 243 21.99 29.30 1.04
N SER A 244 22.23 29.69 -0.21
CA SER A 244 21.41 30.70 -0.91
C SER A 244 20.05 30.19 -1.44
N LEU A 245 19.82 28.87 -1.38
CA LEU A 245 18.62 28.20 -1.93
C LEU A 245 17.55 27.86 -0.87
N GLU A 246 17.82 28.07 0.42
CA GLU A 246 16.80 28.02 1.48
C GLU A 246 15.89 29.24 1.34
N GLY A 247 14.90 29.14 0.45
CA GLY A 247 13.84 30.14 0.31
C GLY A 247 13.10 30.33 1.64
N GLU A 248 12.80 31.59 1.93
CA GLU A 248 12.06 32.07 3.11
C GLU A 248 10.97 31.08 3.55
N ALA A 249 11.06 30.64 4.81
CA ALA A 249 9.99 29.89 5.44
C ALA A 249 8.68 30.67 5.24
N VAL A 250 7.71 30.04 4.57
CA VAL A 250 6.36 30.58 4.46
C VAL A 250 5.82 30.69 5.89
N GLU A 251 5.84 31.89 6.45
CA GLU A 251 5.15 32.19 7.69
C GLU A 251 3.66 31.98 7.44
N ASP A 252 3.07 30.99 8.12
CA ASP A 252 1.63 30.77 8.17
C ASP A 252 0.96 32.05 8.69
N GLU A 253 0.32 32.80 7.79
CA GLU A 253 -0.64 33.85 8.16
C GLU A 253 -1.78 33.20 8.97
N LYS A 254 -1.67 33.31 10.29
CA LYS A 254 -2.81 33.18 11.21
C LYS A 254 -3.79 34.30 10.90
N ASP A 255 -4.70 34.08 9.95
CA ASP A 255 -5.86 34.96 9.82
C ASP A 255 -6.88 34.59 10.90
N SER A 256 -6.68 35.22 12.06
CA SER A 256 -7.69 35.39 13.08
C SER A 256 -8.80 36.29 12.53
N LYS A 257 -9.95 35.70 12.16
CA LYS A 257 -11.21 36.43 12.17
C LYS A 257 -12.27 35.68 12.96
N SER A 258 -12.29 36.01 14.24
CA SER A 258 -13.53 36.24 14.96
C SER A 258 -14.39 37.27 14.20
N GLU A 259 -15.64 36.94 13.87
CA GLU A 259 -16.82 37.70 14.31
C GLU A 259 -18.11 37.21 13.61
N LYS A 260 -19.08 36.84 14.47
CA LYS A 260 -20.53 36.64 14.29
C LYS A 260 -21.05 35.33 13.70
#